data_AF-A0A432WAH6-F1
#
_entry.id   AF-A0A432WAH6-F1
#
_cell.length_a   1.000
_cell.length_b   1.000
_cell.length_c   1.000
_cell.angle_alpha   90.00
_cell.angle_beta   90.00
_cell.angle_gamma   90.00
#
_symmetry.space_group_name_H-M   'P 1'
#
loop_
_entity.id
_entity.type
_entity.pdbx_description
1 polymer ?
#
loop_
_entity_poly.entity_id
_entity_poly.type
_entity_poly.pdbx_seq_one_letter_code
_entity_poly.pdbx_strand_id
1 'polypeptide(L)'
;MQQFSELQQRQREVEQSFALLRQEQARLSELQDSLQQSQQQLEEQTPESRFYQRAAKLVEKGADVEELMAECELPRNEAELLISLHSRR
;
A
#
# COMPACT_ATOMS: atom_id res chain seq x y z
N MET A 1 -18.65 16.56 48.45
CA MET A 1 -19.53 15.44 48.07
C MET A 1 -19.97 15.54 46.60
N GLN A 2 -20.69 16.60 46.16
CA GLN A 2 -21.16 16.73 44.77
C GLN A 2 -20.06 16.86 43.70
N GLN A 3 -19.00 17.65 43.94
CA GLN A 3 -17.90 17.79 42.97
C GLN A 3 -17.15 16.46 42.74
N PHE A 4 -17.03 15.63 43.78
CA PHE A 4 -16.38 14.33 43.67
C PHE A 4 -17.21 13.35 42.83
N SER A 5 -18.55 13.36 42.96
CA SER A 5 -19.40 12.52 42.12
C SER A 5 -19.40 12.96 40.66
N GLU A 6 -19.35 14.27 40.39
CA GLU A 6 -19.27 14.79 39.01
C GLU A 6 -17.94 14.41 38.34
N LEU A 7 -16.81 14.50 39.06
CA LEU A 7 -15.52 14.05 38.57
C LEU A 7 -15.50 12.53 38.30
N GLN A 8 -16.09 11.73 39.20
CA GLN A 8 -16.22 10.28 38.97
C GLN A 8 -17.09 9.95 37.76
N GLN A 9 -18.13 10.75 37.48
CA GLN A 9 -18.97 10.55 36.32
C GLN A 9 -18.22 10.87 35.03
N ARG A 10 -17.53 12.01 34.97
CA ARG A 10 -16.68 12.37 33.82
C ARG A 10 -15.58 11.35 33.57
N GLN A 11 -14.97 10.82 34.63
CA GLN A 11 -13.96 9.77 34.50
C GLN A 11 -14.53 8.51 33.84
N ARG A 12 -15.73 8.06 34.23
CA ARG A 12 -16.42 6.93 33.59
C ARG A 12 -16.75 7.20 32.13
N GLU A 13 -17.21 8.41 31.79
CA GLU A 13 -17.51 8.80 30.41
C GLU A 13 -16.25 8.74 29.52
N VAL A 14 -15.11 9.23 30.04
CA VAL A 14 -13.82 9.13 29.34
C VAL A 14 -13.38 7.68 29.17
N GLU A 15 -13.51 6.85 30.20
CA GLU A 15 -13.18 5.42 30.13
C GLU A 15 -14.02 4.68 29.09
N GLN A 16 -15.33 4.98 29.02
CA GLN A 16 -16.25 4.43 28.03
C GLN A 16 -15.88 4.89 26.61
N SER A 17 -15.62 6.19 26.42
CA SER A 17 -15.19 6.73 25.14
C SER A 17 -13.88 6.09 24.67
N PHE A 18 -12.92 5.90 25.57
CA PHE A 18 -11.65 5.26 25.26
C PHE A 18 -11.79 3.77 24.94
N ALA A 19 -12.73 3.07 25.58
CA ALA A 19 -13.04 1.68 25.24
C ALA A 19 -13.59 1.56 23.81
N LEU A 20 -14.51 2.45 23.42
CA LEU A 20 -15.05 2.49 22.05
C LEU A 20 -13.96 2.82 21.03
N LEU A 21 -13.11 3.80 21.32
CA LEU A 21 -12.01 4.17 20.42
C LEU A 21 -11.04 2.99 20.21
N ARG A 22 -10.72 2.24 21.26
CA ARG A 22 -9.88 1.03 21.15
C ARG A 22 -10.52 -0.04 20.29
N GLN A 23 -11.83 -0.24 20.40
CA GLN A 23 -12.56 -1.20 19.58
C GLN A 23 -12.51 -0.80 18.10
N GLU A 24 -12.77 0.47 17.78
CA GLU A 24 -12.69 0.96 16.40
C GLU A 24 -11.25 0.89 15.86
N GLN A 25 -10.25 1.19 16.69
CA GLN A 25 -8.85 1.05 16.31
C GLN A 25 -8.49 -0.41 15.95
N ALA A 26 -8.93 -1.38 16.76
CA ALA A 26 -8.72 -2.79 16.48
C ALA A 26 -9.38 -3.20 15.15
N ARG A 27 -10.62 -2.77 14.92
CA ARG A 27 -11.36 -3.04 13.68
C ARG A 27 -10.67 -2.43 12.46
N LEU A 28 -10.16 -1.21 12.56
CA LEU A 28 -9.41 -0.57 11.48
C LEU A 28 -8.11 -1.30 11.18
N SER A 29 -7.42 -1.80 12.21
CA SER A 29 -6.21 -2.62 12.05
C SER A 29 -6.52 -3.91 11.29
N GLU A 30 -7.59 -4.63 11.66
CA GLU A 30 -8.00 -5.86 10.97
C GLU A 30 -8.36 -5.61 9.50
N LEU A 31 -9.07 -4.50 9.23
CA LEU A 31 -9.39 -4.10 7.86
C LEU A 31 -8.14 -3.76 7.04
N GLN A 32 -7.17 -3.07 7.66
CA GLN A 32 -5.90 -2.76 7.03
C GLN A 32 -5.13 -4.02 6.67
N ASP A 33 -5.03 -4.97 7.59
CA ASP A 33 -4.35 -6.25 7.38
C ASP A 33 -5.02 -7.04 6.24
N SER A 34 -6.35 -7.10 6.21
CA SER A 34 -7.10 -7.76 5.14
C SER A 34 -6.88 -7.10 3.77
N LEU A 35 -6.89 -5.75 3.71
CA LEU A 35 -6.60 -5.02 2.48
C LEU A 35 -5.18 -5.23 1.99
N GLN A 36 -4.21 -5.31 2.91
CA GLN A 36 -2.82 -5.57 2.55
C GLN A 36 -2.64 -6.97 1.99
N GLN A 37 -3.29 -7.98 2.58
CA GLN A 37 -3.29 -9.35 2.03
C GLN A 37 -3.93 -9.42 0.64
N SER A 38 -5.06 -8.73 0.43
CA SER A 38 -5.72 -8.67 -0.88
C SER A 38 -4.84 -7.99 -1.93
N GLN A 39 -4.14 -6.91 -1.58
CA GLN A 39 -3.18 -6.26 -2.46
C GLN A 39 -2.01 -7.19 -2.82
N GLN A 40 -1.45 -7.90 -1.85
CA GLN A 40 -0.38 -8.88 -2.12
C GLN A 40 -0.85 -9.97 -3.08
N GLN A 41 -2.07 -10.50 -2.88
CA GLN A 41 -2.65 -11.48 -3.78
C GLN A 41 -2.88 -10.93 -5.20
N LEU A 42 -3.31 -9.67 -5.34
CA LEU A 42 -3.46 -9.01 -6.65
C LEU A 42 -2.12 -8.80 -7.35
N GLU A 43 -1.09 -8.39 -6.60
CA GLU A 43 0.29 -8.28 -7.09
C GLU A 43 0.89 -9.63 -7.49
N GLU A 44 0.50 -10.72 -6.83
CA GLU A 44 0.89 -12.08 -7.20
C GLU A 44 0.12 -12.60 -8.43
N GLN A 45 -1.16 -12.25 -8.55
CA GLN A 45 -2.05 -12.69 -9.63
C GLN A 45 -1.85 -11.94 -10.94
N THR A 46 -1.08 -10.84 -10.96
CA THR A 46 -0.72 -10.12 -12.17
C THR A 46 0.78 -10.25 -12.46
N PRO A 47 1.24 -11.37 -13.05
CA PRO A 47 2.64 -11.54 -13.47
C PRO A 47 3.16 -10.35 -14.27
N GLU A 48 2.32 -9.83 -15.18
CA GLU A 48 2.60 -8.68 -16.01
C GLU A 48 2.92 -7.43 -15.18
N SER A 49 2.20 -7.17 -14.08
CA SER A 49 2.43 -5.98 -13.26
C SER A 49 3.80 -6.00 -12.58
N ARG A 50 4.30 -7.18 -12.18
CA ARG A 50 5.65 -7.35 -11.62
C ARG A 50 6.73 -7.10 -12.65
N PHE A 51 6.57 -7.61 -13.87
CA PHE A 51 7.50 -7.34 -14.97
C PHE A 51 7.52 -5.85 -15.32
N TYR A 52 6.36 -5.20 -15.39
CA TYR A 52 6.25 -3.77 -15.63
C TYR A 52 6.83 -2.91 -14.48
N GLN A 53 6.59 -3.26 -13.21
CA GLN A 53 7.17 -2.55 -12.07
C GLN A 53 8.70 -2.70 -12.01
N ARG A 54 9.23 -3.90 -12.31
CA ARG A 54 10.67 -4.14 -12.39
C ARG A 54 11.29 -3.40 -13.57
N ALA A 55 10.64 -3.42 -14.74
CA ALA A 55 11.06 -2.68 -15.92
C ALA A 55 11.09 -1.16 -15.66
N ALA A 56 10.06 -0.60 -15.02
CA ALA A 56 10.02 0.82 -14.67
C ALA A 56 11.21 1.24 -13.78
N LYS A 57 11.55 0.45 -12.76
CA LYS A 57 12.73 0.69 -11.92
C LYS A 57 14.05 0.58 -12.67
N LEU A 58 14.14 -0.29 -13.68
CA LEU A 58 15.33 -0.41 -14.52
C LEU A 58 15.47 0.80 -15.47
N VAL A 59 14.36 1.27 -16.04
CA VAL A 59 14.35 2.50 -16.85
C VAL A 59 14.77 3.73 -16.03
N GLU A 60 14.29 3.87 -14.79
CA GLU A 60 14.74 4.93 -13.87
C GLU A 60 16.25 4.89 -13.59
N LYS A 61 16.86 3.71 -13.67
CA LYS A 61 18.31 3.50 -13.52
C LYS A 61 19.09 3.66 -14.84
N GLY A 62 18.41 3.97 -15.94
CA GLY A 62 19.01 4.18 -17.26
C GLY A 62 19.21 2.91 -18.07
N ALA A 63 18.48 1.82 -17.77
CA ALA A 63 18.56 0.59 -18.56
C ALA A 63 18.10 0.81 -20.00
N ASP A 64 18.74 0.12 -20.94
CA ASP A 64 18.39 0.19 -22.37
C ASP A 64 17.35 -0.87 -22.80
N VAL A 65 16.95 -0.83 -24.07
CA VAL A 65 15.91 -1.72 -24.63
C VAL A 65 16.33 -3.19 -24.51
N GLU A 66 17.60 -3.51 -24.75
CA GLU A 66 18.06 -4.90 -24.76
C GLU A 66 18.16 -5.45 -23.33
N GLU A 67 18.56 -4.62 -22.36
CA GLU A 67 18.55 -4.96 -20.93
C GLU A 67 17.12 -5.23 -20.42
N LEU A 68 16.14 -4.41 -20.83
CA LEU A 68 14.74 -4.63 -20.47
C LEU A 68 14.16 -5.91 -21.07
N MET A 69 14.51 -6.21 -22.32
CA MET A 69 14.08 -7.44 -22.99
C MET A 69 14.64 -8.69 -22.28
N ALA A 70 15.91 -8.66 -21.88
CA ALA A 70 16.57 -9.78 -21.23
C ALA A 70 16.11 -9.97 -19.77
N GLU A 71 16.01 -8.89 -18.99
CA GLU A 71 15.74 -8.98 -17.55
C GLU A 71 14.26 -9.10 -17.22
N CYS A 72 13.39 -8.44 -17.98
CA CYS A 72 11.96 -8.39 -17.72
C CYS A 72 11.13 -9.23 -18.69
N GLU A 73 11.78 -9.98 -19.59
CA GLU A 73 11.14 -10.85 -20.60
C GLU A 73 10.12 -10.09 -21.49
N LEU A 74 10.33 -8.78 -21.66
CA LEU A 74 9.43 -7.94 -22.44
C LEU A 74 9.74 -8.05 -23.94
N PRO A 75 8.72 -8.01 -24.81
CA PRO A 75 8.95 -7.86 -26.24
C PRO A 75 9.51 -6.45 -26.54
N ARG A 76 10.28 -6.35 -27.61
CA ARG A 76 11.02 -5.13 -27.99
C ARG A 76 10.14 -3.87 -28.04
N ASN A 77 8.95 -3.98 -28.61
CA ASN A 77 7.99 -2.89 -28.72
C ASN A 77 7.52 -2.37 -27.35
N GLU A 78 7.34 -3.24 -26.36
CA GLU A 78 6.96 -2.86 -24.99
C GLU A 78 8.13 -2.20 -24.24
N ALA A 79 9.35 -2.71 -24.41
CA ALA A 79 10.55 -2.08 -23.86
C ALA A 79 10.78 -0.66 -24.43
N GLU A 80 10.65 -0.49 -25.76
CA GLU A 80 10.73 0.81 -26.43
C GLU A 80 9.65 1.77 -25.94
N LEU A 81 8.41 1.30 -25.77
CA LEU A 81 7.30 2.09 -25.23
C LEU A 81 7.59 2.56 -23.80
N LEU A 82 8.05 1.68 -22.91
CA LEU A 82 8.33 2.02 -21.52
C LEU A 82 9.41 3.10 -21.37
N ILE A 83 10.49 3.01 -22.14
CA ILE A 83 11.54 4.04 -22.18
C ILE A 83 10.98 5.36 -22.69
N SER A 84 10.14 5.34 -23.74
CA SER A 84 9.53 6.55 -24.29
C SER A 84 8.58 7.26 -23.31
N LEU A 85 7.88 6.49 -22.45
CA LEU A 85 6.97 7.02 -21.44
C LEU A 85 7.71 7.68 -20.28
N HIS A 86 8.83 7.09 -19.84
CA HIS A 86 9.60 7.59 -18.70
C HIS A 86 10.62 8.67 -19.09
N SER A 87 11.11 8.69 -20.32
CA SER A 87 11.98 9.76 -20.84
C SER A 87 11.27 11.11 -21.03
N ARG A 88 9.93 11.13 -21.02
CA ARG A 88 9.10 12.35 -21.09
C ARG A 88 8.72 12.93 -19.72
N ARG A 89 9.18 12.33 -18.63
CA ARG A 89 9.04 12.85 -17.27
C ARG A 89 10.28 13.64 -16.88
#